data_AF-A0AAE3LEQ4-F1
#
_entry.id   AF-A0AAE3LEQ4-F1
#
_cell.length_a   1.000
_cell.length_b   1.000
_cell.length_c   1.000
_cell.angle_alpha   90.00
_cell.angle_beta   90.00
_cell.angle_gamma   90.00
#
_symmetry.space_group_name_H-M   'P 1'
#
loop_
_entity.id
_entity.type
_entity.pdbx_description
1 polymer ?
#
loop_
_entity_poly.entity_id
_entity_poly.type
_entity_poly.pdbx_seq_one_letter_code
_entity_poly.pdbx_strand_id
1 'polypeptide(L)'
;MHDRIERVTGAITSTALVAAGVLLAPAFAGLGASLALAAVTLGVTVLAFLAREEIGALAPVPWLRLHFETVWAGAAAATLVLVAFAGATSAELQTLGAVVGLLGLFNYLLRPIYFTLGNVFARVAK
;
A
#
# COMPACT_ATOMS: atom_id res chain seq x y z
N MET A 1 22.36 7.25 -1.93
CA MET A 1 21.17 7.44 -2.80
C MET A 1 20.43 6.13 -3.08
N HIS A 2 21.13 5.03 -3.38
CA HIS A 2 20.51 3.71 -3.64
C HIS A 2 19.60 3.24 -2.50
N ASP A 3 20.08 3.21 -1.26
CA ASP A 3 19.31 2.72 -0.10
C ASP A 3 18.05 3.53 0.24
N ARG A 4 17.97 4.79 -0.23
CA ARG A 4 16.79 5.63 -0.03
C ARG A 4 15.72 5.32 -1.08
N ILE A 5 16.12 5.21 -2.36
CA ILE A 5 15.21 4.86 -3.46
C ILE A 5 14.63 3.47 -3.21
N GLU A 6 15.45 2.52 -2.77
CA GLU A 6 14.99 1.17 -2.44
C GLU A 6 13.96 1.18 -1.31
N ARG A 7 14.25 1.83 -0.18
CA ARG A 7 13.32 1.91 0.95
C ARG A 7 12.00 2.57 0.57
N VAL A 8 12.05 3.72 -0.09
CA VAL A 8 10.83 4.48 -0.46
C VAL A 8 9.98 3.69 -1.44
N THR A 9 10.57 3.20 -2.53
CA THR A 9 9.82 2.43 -3.54
C THR A 9 9.28 1.13 -2.97
N GLY A 10 9.97 0.53 -2.00
CA GLY A 10 9.53 -0.70 -1.33
C GLY A 10 8.33 -0.46 -0.44
N ALA A 11 8.39 0.59 0.38
CA ALA A 11 7.27 1.02 1.19
C ALA A 11 6.04 1.34 0.34
N ILE A 12 6.22 2.01 -0.81
CA ILE A 12 5.12 2.33 -1.74
C ILE A 12 4.47 1.04 -2.28
N THR A 13 5.28 0.09 -2.77
CA THR A 13 4.74 -1.19 -3.27
C THR A 13 4.02 -1.96 -2.17
N SER A 14 4.58 -2.05 -0.96
CA SER A 14 3.92 -2.74 0.16
C SER A 14 2.62 -2.07 0.57
N THR A 15 2.61 -0.74 0.62
CA THR A 15 1.41 0.06 0.89
C THR A 15 0.31 -0.25 -0.12
N ALA A 16 0.65 -0.26 -1.42
CA ALA A 16 -0.29 -0.56 -2.49
C ALA A 16 -0.82 -2.01 -2.42
N LEU A 17 0.05 -2.98 -2.13
CA LEU A 17 -0.37 -4.38 -1.99
C LEU A 17 -1.27 -4.62 -0.77
N VAL A 18 -0.97 -3.98 0.36
CA VAL A 18 -1.84 -4.02 1.54
C VAL A 18 -3.18 -3.36 1.23
N ALA A 19 -3.18 -2.19 0.59
CA ALA A 19 -4.41 -1.51 0.17
C ALA A 19 -5.26 -2.40 -0.75
N ALA A 20 -4.63 -3.02 -1.75
CA ALA A 20 -5.29 -3.97 -2.65
C ALA A 20 -5.93 -5.13 -1.88
N GLY A 21 -5.20 -5.75 -0.94
CA GLY A 21 -5.75 -6.82 -0.10
C GLY A 21 -6.95 -6.39 0.74
N VAL A 22 -6.86 -5.20 1.35
CA VAL A 22 -7.96 -4.62 2.16
C VAL A 22 -9.19 -4.32 1.32
N LEU A 23 -9.03 -3.92 0.06
CA LEU A 23 -10.16 -3.68 -0.86
C LEU A 23 -10.73 -5.00 -1.41
N LEU A 24 -9.87 -5.95 -1.78
CA LEU A 24 -10.26 -7.21 -2.41
C LEU A 24 -10.98 -8.16 -1.43
N ALA A 25 -10.51 -8.26 -0.18
CA ALA A 25 -11.10 -9.18 0.81
C ALA A 25 -12.63 -8.99 1.01
N PRO A 26 -13.14 -7.77 1.31
CA PRO A 26 -14.58 -7.55 1.41
C PRO A 26 -15.29 -7.68 0.05
N ALA A 27 -14.62 -7.31 -1.04
CA ALA A 27 -15.21 -7.39 -2.38
C ALA A 27 -15.45 -8.84 -2.84
N PHE A 28 -14.56 -9.78 -2.47
CA PHE A 28 -14.78 -11.22 -2.66
C PHE A 28 -15.84 -11.79 -1.72
N ALA A 29 -16.07 -11.17 -0.57
CA ALA A 29 -17.20 -11.47 0.32
C ALA A 29 -18.54 -10.87 -0.17
N GLY A 30 -18.56 -10.23 -1.35
CA GLY A 30 -19.75 -9.64 -1.94
C GLY A 30 -20.11 -8.25 -1.43
N LEU A 31 -19.25 -7.63 -0.61
CA LEU A 31 -19.48 -6.28 -0.09
C LEU A 31 -19.07 -5.23 -1.13
N GLY A 32 -19.94 -4.24 -1.33
CA GLY A 32 -19.61 -3.03 -2.09
C GLY A 32 -18.89 -1.98 -1.23
N ALA A 33 -18.37 -0.95 -1.90
CA ALA A 33 -17.82 0.22 -1.22
C ALA A 33 -18.95 0.98 -0.50
N SER A 34 -18.80 1.17 0.81
CA SER A 34 -19.78 1.89 1.63
C SER A 34 -19.07 2.71 2.70
N LEU A 35 -19.74 3.75 3.20
CA LEU A 35 -19.20 4.56 4.30
C LEU A 35 -19.03 3.75 5.59
N ALA A 36 -19.88 2.74 5.81
CA ALA A 36 -19.72 1.81 6.94
C ALA A 36 -18.42 1.00 6.82
N LEU A 37 -18.15 0.43 5.64
CA LEU A 37 -16.89 -0.28 5.38
C LEU A 37 -15.70 0.67 5.50
N ALA A 38 -15.79 1.88 4.94
CA ALA A 38 -14.75 2.89 5.07
C ALA A 38 -14.45 3.26 6.54
N ALA A 39 -15.49 3.41 7.37
CA ALA A 39 -15.34 3.69 8.80
C ALA A 39 -14.67 2.54 9.55
N VAL A 40 -15.02 1.28 9.24
CA VAL A 40 -14.35 0.10 9.79
C VAL A 40 -12.88 0.08 9.37
N THR A 41 -12.58 0.28 8.08
CA THR A 41 -11.20 0.33 7.58
C THR A 41 -10.41 1.49 8.18
N LEU A 42 -11.05 2.63 8.45
CA LEU A 42 -10.44 3.75 9.17
C LEU A 42 -10.11 3.38 10.61
N GLY A 43 -11.02 2.68 11.31
CA GLY A 43 -10.74 2.14 12.64
C GLY A 43 -9.54 1.21 12.64
N VAL A 44 -9.47 0.26 11.68
CA VAL A 44 -8.32 -0.62 11.48
C VAL A 44 -7.05 0.18 11.20
N THR A 45 -7.13 1.23 10.38
CA THR A 45 -6.01 2.13 10.07
C THR A 45 -5.46 2.79 11.33
N VAL A 46 -6.34 3.36 12.16
CA VAL A 46 -5.94 4.03 13.41
C VAL A 46 -5.30 3.03 14.37
N LEU A 47 -5.92 1.85 14.55
CA LEU A 47 -5.38 0.80 15.41
C LEU A 47 -4.00 0.32 14.92
N ALA A 48 -3.84 0.10 13.61
CA ALA A 48 -2.57 -0.30 13.02
C ALA A 48 -1.50 0.81 13.14
N PHE A 49 -1.90 2.08 13.07
CA PHE A 49 -0.98 3.21 13.27
C PHE A 49 -0.49 3.30 14.72
N LEU A 50 -1.40 3.10 15.68
CA LEU A 50 -1.07 3.11 17.11
C LEU A 50 -0.18 1.91 17.46
N ALA A 51 -0.50 0.72 16.94
CA ALA A 51 0.25 -0.51 17.17
C ALA A 51 1.43 -0.73 16.20
N ARG A 52 1.85 0.31 15.45
CA ARG A 52 2.82 0.15 14.34
C ARG A 52 4.18 -0.38 14.83
N GLU A 53 4.58 -0.03 16.05
CA GLU A 53 5.88 -0.42 16.61
C GLU A 53 5.85 -1.89 17.04
N GLU A 54 4.74 -2.32 17.66
CA GLU A 54 4.47 -3.70 18.01
C GLU A 54 4.34 -4.57 16.75
N ILE A 55 3.61 -4.10 15.74
CA ILE A 55 3.49 -4.78 14.43
C ILE A 55 4.86 -4.89 13.76
N GLY A 56 5.67 -3.83 13.81
CA GLY A 56 7.05 -3.84 13.32
C GLY A 56 7.92 -4.87 14.04
N ALA A 57 7.74 -5.04 15.35
CA ALA A 57 8.47 -6.03 16.15
C ALA A 57 8.09 -7.48 15.84
N LEU A 58 6.93 -7.74 15.22
CA LEU A 58 6.54 -9.07 14.74
C LEU A 58 7.30 -9.51 13.48
N ALA A 59 8.03 -8.60 12.83
CA ALA A 59 8.79 -8.93 11.62
C ALA A 59 9.86 -9.99 11.94
N PRO A 60 9.87 -11.14 11.24
CA PRO A 60 10.79 -12.24 11.55
C PRO A 60 12.24 -11.92 11.22
N VAL A 61 12.47 -10.91 10.38
CA VAL A 61 13.79 -10.45 9.94
C VAL A 61 13.84 -8.92 9.88
N PRO A 62 15.00 -8.29 10.18
CA PRO A 62 15.09 -6.83 10.30
C PRO A 62 14.69 -6.04 9.04
N TRP A 63 14.93 -6.59 7.85
CA TRP A 63 14.58 -5.92 6.59
C TRP A 63 13.07 -5.93 6.30
N LEU A 64 12.31 -6.85 6.91
CA LEU A 64 10.84 -6.87 6.81
C LEU A 64 10.15 -5.84 7.69
N ARG A 65 10.84 -5.34 8.72
CA ARG A 65 10.29 -4.41 9.71
C ARG A 65 9.63 -3.19 9.06
N LEU A 66 10.27 -2.60 8.06
CA LEU A 66 9.72 -1.45 7.33
C LEU A 66 8.36 -1.79 6.70
N HIS A 67 8.23 -2.97 6.10
CA HIS A 67 6.99 -3.38 5.43
C HIS A 67 5.85 -3.56 6.43
N PHE A 68 6.15 -4.15 7.59
CA PHE A 68 5.20 -4.31 8.70
C PHE A 68 4.79 -2.97 9.31
N GLU A 69 5.74 -2.06 9.55
CA GLU A 69 5.48 -0.71 10.07
C GLU A 69 4.66 0.15 9.11
N THR A 70 4.64 -0.17 7.81
CA THR A 70 3.87 0.57 6.79
C THR A 70 2.47 0.01 6.51
N VAL A 71 2.05 -1.07 7.19
CA VAL A 71 0.72 -1.69 6.96
C VAL A 71 -0.42 -0.70 7.17
N TRP A 72 -0.33 0.17 8.18
CA TRP A 72 -1.34 1.20 8.43
C TRP A 72 -1.51 2.15 7.25
N ALA A 73 -0.43 2.46 6.52
CA ALA A 73 -0.50 3.33 5.35
C ALA A 73 -1.28 2.66 4.21
N GLY A 74 -1.15 1.34 4.06
CA GLY A 74 -1.93 0.58 3.09
C GLY A 74 -3.41 0.56 3.44
N ALA A 75 -3.74 0.34 4.72
CA ALA A 75 -5.12 0.45 5.21
C ALA A 75 -5.69 1.87 5.00
N ALA A 76 -4.89 2.91 5.27
CA ALA A 76 -5.28 4.30 5.02
C ALA A 76 -5.59 4.56 3.54
N ALA A 77 -4.73 4.07 2.64
CA ALA A 77 -4.95 4.19 1.20
C ALA A 77 -6.23 3.47 0.75
N ALA A 78 -6.52 2.28 1.30
CA ALA A 78 -7.79 1.59 1.04
C ALA A 78 -9.00 2.39 1.56
N THR A 79 -8.92 2.98 2.76
CA THR A 79 -9.97 3.88 3.27
C THR A 79 -10.23 5.03 2.31
N LEU A 80 -9.18 5.68 1.77
CA LEU A 80 -9.33 6.77 0.81
C LEU A 80 -10.06 6.31 -0.45
N VAL A 81 -9.73 5.12 -0.98
CA VAL A 81 -10.43 4.54 -2.13
C VAL A 81 -11.90 4.26 -1.81
N LEU A 82 -12.20 3.66 -0.67
CA LEU A 82 -13.58 3.37 -0.25
C LEU A 82 -14.43 4.64 -0.10
N VAL A 83 -13.84 5.74 0.39
CA VAL A 83 -14.51 7.04 0.49
C VAL A 83 -14.70 7.67 -0.90
N ALA A 84 -13.65 7.65 -1.74
CA ALA A 84 -13.69 8.25 -3.08
C ALA A 84 -14.68 7.55 -4.02
N PHE A 85 -14.88 6.24 -3.83
CA PHE A 85 -15.77 5.41 -4.65
C PHE A 85 -16.94 4.84 -3.82
N ALA A 86 -17.44 5.61 -2.85
CA ALA A 86 -18.58 5.19 -2.04
C ALA A 86 -19.80 4.88 -2.93
N GLY A 87 -20.42 3.72 -2.72
CA GLY A 87 -21.52 3.21 -3.54
C GLY A 87 -21.10 2.29 -4.67
N ALA A 88 -19.79 2.10 -4.91
CA ALA A 88 -19.31 1.11 -5.87
C ALA A 88 -19.77 -0.30 -5.48
N THR A 89 -20.17 -1.08 -6.47
CA THR A 89 -20.53 -2.49 -6.33
C THR A 89 -19.32 -3.34 -5.93
N SER A 90 -19.56 -4.58 -5.52
CA SER A 90 -18.49 -5.52 -5.20
C SER A 90 -17.57 -5.80 -6.40
N ALA A 91 -18.10 -5.89 -7.62
CA ALA A 91 -17.31 -6.09 -8.84
C ALA A 91 -16.42 -4.87 -9.18
N GLU A 92 -16.94 -3.66 -8.98
CA GLU A 92 -16.15 -2.44 -9.15
C GLU A 92 -15.08 -2.32 -8.08
N LEU A 93 -15.40 -2.69 -6.83
CA LEU A 93 -14.42 -2.71 -5.73
C LEU A 93 -13.30 -3.74 -5.97
N GLN A 94 -13.62 -4.90 -6.55
CA GLN A 94 -12.60 -5.86 -6.99
C GLN A 94 -11.69 -5.25 -8.04
N THR A 95 -12.26 -4.52 -9.01
CA THR A 95 -11.50 -3.84 -10.06
C THR A 95 -10.59 -2.76 -9.48
N LEU A 96 -11.10 -1.93 -8.57
CA LEU A 96 -10.31 -0.91 -7.88
C LEU A 96 -9.16 -1.53 -7.08
N GLY A 97 -9.43 -2.60 -6.33
CA GLY A 97 -8.40 -3.35 -5.61
C GLY A 97 -7.34 -3.93 -6.55
N ALA A 98 -7.75 -4.50 -7.68
CA ALA A 98 -6.84 -5.03 -8.70
C ALA A 98 -5.98 -3.92 -9.34
N VAL A 99 -6.56 -2.76 -9.66
CA VAL A 99 -5.84 -1.60 -10.19
C VAL A 99 -4.80 -1.09 -9.19
N VAL A 100 -5.18 -0.94 -7.92
CA VAL A 100 -4.25 -0.52 -6.85
C VAL A 100 -3.10 -1.52 -6.70
N GLY A 101 -3.40 -2.81 -6.71
CA GLY A 101 -2.37 -3.87 -6.66
C GLY A 101 -1.45 -3.84 -7.88
N LEU A 102 -2.03 -3.64 -9.07
CA LEU A 102 -1.30 -3.53 -10.33
C LEU A 102 -0.36 -2.32 -10.33
N LEU A 103 -0.80 -1.16 -9.83
CA LEU A 103 0.07 0.02 -9.66
C LEU A 103 1.24 -0.27 -8.72
N GLY A 104 1.00 -1.00 -7.63
CA GLY A 104 2.05 -1.46 -6.71
C GLY A 104 3.08 -2.37 -7.41
N LEU A 105 2.60 -3.29 -8.25
CA LEU A 105 3.44 -4.19 -9.04
C LEU A 105 4.22 -3.44 -10.13
N PHE A 106 3.59 -2.51 -10.84
CA PHE A 106 4.29 -1.64 -11.81
C PHE A 106 5.39 -0.84 -11.13
N ASN A 107 5.12 -0.23 -9.97
CA ASN A 107 6.14 0.49 -9.21
C ASN A 107 7.33 -0.42 -8.85
N TYR A 108 7.07 -1.67 -8.49
CA TYR A 108 8.12 -2.65 -8.23
C TYR A 108 8.94 -2.96 -9.49
N LEU A 109 8.28 -3.20 -10.63
CA LEU A 109 8.94 -3.49 -11.91
C LEU A 109 9.74 -2.30 -12.45
N LEU A 110 9.35 -1.06 -12.11
CA LEU A 110 10.08 0.15 -12.51
C LEU A 110 11.32 0.43 -11.64
N ARG A 111 11.53 -0.30 -10.54
CA ARG A 111 12.70 -0.11 -9.66
C ARG A 111 14.05 -0.09 -10.38
N PRO A 112 14.36 -1.01 -11.31
CA PRO A 112 15.62 -0.98 -12.05
C PRO A 112 15.82 0.33 -12.83
N ILE A 113 14.73 0.89 -13.36
CA ILE A 113 14.74 2.16 -14.09
C ILE A 113 15.02 3.31 -13.12
N TYR A 114 14.38 3.34 -11.95
CA TYR A 114 14.64 4.36 -10.92
C TYR A 114 16.10 4.38 -10.47
N PHE A 115 16.73 3.22 -10.30
CA PHE A 115 18.15 3.14 -9.96
C PHE A 115 19.05 3.63 -11.10
N THR A 116 18.74 3.24 -12.33
CA THR A 116 19.49 3.65 -13.52
C THR A 116 19.45 5.16 -13.69
N LEU A 117 18.27 5.76 -13.66
CA LEU A 117 18.09 7.21 -13.76
C LEU A 117 18.77 7.94 -12.61
N GLY A 118 18.60 7.47 -11.37
CA GLY A 118 19.26 8.06 -10.20
C GLY A 118 20.79 8.08 -10.33
N ASN A 119 21.38 7.03 -10.89
CA ASN A 119 22.82 6.97 -11.18
C ASN A 119 23.24 7.93 -12.29
N VAL A 120 22.46 8.04 -13.37
CA VAL A 120 22.75 8.97 -14.48
C VAL A 120 22.70 10.42 -13.98
N PHE A 121 21.64 10.80 -13.27
CA PHE A 121 21.52 12.15 -12.71
C PHE A 121 22.66 12.48 -11.74
N ALA A 122 23.06 11.54 -10.88
CA ALA A 122 24.18 11.74 -9.96
C ALA A 122 25.55 11.91 -10.66
N ARG A 123 25.68 11.42 -11.90
CA ARG A 123 26.90 11.60 -12.72
C ARG A 123 26.89 12.92 -13.49
N VAL A 124 25.72 13.38 -13.94
CA VAL A 124 25.56 14.62 -14.72
C VAL A 124 25.52 15.86 -13.83
N ALA A 125 25.06 15.72 -12.58
CA ALA A 125 25.02 16.82 -11.61
C ALA A 125 26.34 17.03 -10.83
N LYS A 126 27.42 16.32 -11.20
CA LYS A 126 28.80 16.56 -10.76
C LYS A 126 29.52 17.40 -11.79
#